data_AF-A0A4R4WD52-F1
#
_entry.id   AF-A0A4R4WD52-F1
#
_cell.length_a   1.000
_cell.length_b   1.000
_cell.length_c   1.000
_cell.angle_alpha   90.00
_cell.angle_beta   90.00
_cell.angle_gamma   90.00
#
_symmetry.space_group_name_H-M   'P 1'
#
loop_
_entity.id
_entity.type
_entity.pdbx_description
1 polymer ?
#
loop_
_entity_poly.entity_id
_entity_poly.type
_entity_poly.pdbx_seq_one_letter_code
_entity_poly.pdbx_strand_id
1 'polypeptide(L)' 'MGPVKLRAGQVNDCGYCVGMRSRDLKKAGEGDERPGSVAAWREATVRTPAQRAALGPAEEATRPADRAAVPDAVWEKAGT' A
#
# COMPACT_ATOMS: atom_id res chain seq x y z
N MET A 1 -4.59 10.87 0.29
CA MET A 1 -4.63 9.39 0.38
C MET A 1 -3.36 8.83 -0.23
N GLY A 2 -2.47 8.30 0.61
CA GLY A 2 -1.11 7.90 0.24
C GLY A 2 -1.00 6.51 -0.40
N PRO A 3 0.07 5.73 -0.12
CA PRO A 3 0.41 4.52 -0.86
C PRO A 3 -0.58 3.35 -0.70
N VAL A 4 -1.46 3.41 0.31
CA VAL A 4 -2.48 2.38 0.62
C VAL A 4 -3.36 2.02 -0.58
N LYS A 5 -3.94 3.00 -1.27
CA LYS A 5 -4.81 2.71 -2.42
C LYS A 5 -4.05 2.13 -3.61
N LEU A 6 -2.79 2.55 -3.79
CA LEU A 6 -1.95 2.00 -4.85
C LEU A 6 -1.66 0.53 -4.56
N ARG A 7 -1.34 0.17 -3.30
CA ARG A 7 -1.10 -1.22 -2.93
C ARG A 7 -2.35 -2.10 -3.09
N ALA A 8 -3.52 -1.63 -2.63
CA ALA A 8 -4.77 -2.35 -2.83
C ALA A 8 -5.08 -2.60 -4.32
N GLY A 9 -4.83 -1.59 -5.18
CA GLY A 9 -4.96 -1.75 -6.63
C GLY A 9 -4.01 -2.78 -7.23
N GLN A 10 -2.77 -2.86 -6.74
CA GLN A 10 -1.79 -3.87 -7.16
C GLN A 10 -2.20 -5.28 -6.74
N VAL A 11 -2.67 -5.46 -5.50
CA VAL A 11 -3.11 -6.80 -5.00
C VAL A 11 -4.37 -7.29 -5.72
N ASN A 12 -5.24 -6.37 -6.14
CA ASN A 12 -6.45 -6.68 -6.90
C ASN A 12 -6.25 -6.70 -8.43
N ASP A 13 -5.02 -6.60 -8.93
CA ASP A 13 -4.70 -6.55 -10.36
C ASP A 13 -5.49 -5.48 -11.15
N CYS A 14 -5.89 -4.38 -10.48
CA CYS A 14 -6.66 -3.32 -11.09
C CYS A 14 -5.74 -2.30 -11.80
N GLY A 15 -5.45 -2.53 -13.09
CA GLY A 15 -4.58 -1.66 -13.89
C GLY A 15 -5.03 -0.18 -13.91
N TYR A 16 -6.34 0.07 -14.00
CA TYR A 16 -6.90 1.43 -13.90
C TYR A 16 -6.59 2.09 -12.55
N CYS A 17 -6.81 1.36 -11.45
CA CYS A 17 -6.53 1.83 -10.10
C CYS A 17 -5.04 2.13 -9.93
N VAL A 18 -4.17 1.21 -10.36
CA VAL A 18 -2.71 1.36 -10.28
C VAL A 18 -2.26 2.61 -11.04
N GLY A 19 -2.72 2.80 -12.28
CA GLY A 19 -2.38 3.96 -13.09
C GLY A 19 -2.86 5.28 -12.47
N MET A 20 -4.12 5.32 -12.04
CA MET A 20 -4.71 6.51 -11.42
C MET A 20 -4.00 6.88 -10.10
N ARG A 21 -3.80 5.91 -9.21
CA ARG A 21 -3.19 6.17 -7.89
C ARG A 21 -1.71 6.52 -8.00
N SER A 22 -0.99 5.94 -8.96
CA SER A 22 0.39 6.33 -9.27
C SER A 22 0.48 7.79 -9.73
N ARG A 23 -0.42 8.22 -10.63
CA ARG A 23 -0.48 9.62 -11.09
C ARG A 23 -0.82 10.58 -9.95
N ASP A 24 -1.72 10.20 -9.05
CA ASP A 24 -2.08 11.04 -7.90
C ASP A 24 -0.91 11.22 -6.92
N LEU A 25 -0.12 10.17 -6.66
CA LEU A 25 1.09 10.29 -5.84
C LEU A 25 2.13 11.21 -6.50
N LYS A 26 2.32 11.10 -7.82
CA LYS A 26 3.20 12.01 -8.57
C LYS A 26 2.73 13.46 -8.49
N LYS A 27 1.43 13.71 -8.68
CA LYS A 27 0.82 15.05 -8.53
C LYS A 27 0.95 15.61 -7.10
N ALA A 28 1.01 14.74 -6.10
CA ALA A 28 1.25 15.11 -4.70
C ALA A 28 2.74 15.36 -4.38
N GLY A 29 3.64 15.33 -5.38
CA GLY A 29 5.05 15.64 -5.20
C GLY A 29 5.92 14.46 -4.72
N GLU A 30 5.40 13.22 -4.75
CA GLU A 30 6.19 12.05 -4.31
C GLU A 30 7.29 11.61 -5.29
N GLY A 31 7.38 12.21 -6.49
CA GLY A 31 8.36 11.82 -7.52
C GLY A 31 8.07 10.43 -8.13
N ASP A 32 8.97 9.97 -9.00
CA ASP A 32 8.76 8.75 -9.80
C ASP A 32 9.12 7.45 -9.05
N GLU A 33 10.11 7.49 -8.16
CA GLU A 33 10.59 6.33 -7.41
C GLU A 33 9.53 5.81 -6.42
N ARG A 34 8.89 6.74 -5.69
CA ARG A 34 8.00 6.37 -4.58
C ARG A 34 6.81 5.53 -5.06
N PRO A 35 6.03 5.89 -6.09
CA PRO A 35 4.94 5.03 -6.58
C PRO A 35 5.41 3.61 -6.93
N GLY A 36 6.55 3.46 -7.61
CA GLY A 36 7.12 2.15 -7.96
C GLY A 36 7.48 1.30 -6.74
N SER A 37 8.05 1.93 -5.70
CA SER A 37 8.44 1.26 -4.46
C SER A 37 7.29 0.58 -3.70
N VAL A 38 6.02 0.95 -3.97
CA VAL A 38 4.86 0.39 -3.25
C VAL A 38 4.70 -1.11 -3.50
N ALA A 39 5.12 -1.62 -4.66
CA ALA A 39 5.05 -3.04 -4.98
C ALA A 39 5.92 -3.90 -4.04
N ALA A 40 7.04 -3.36 -3.57
CA ALA A 40 8.01 -4.01 -2.68
C ALA A 40 8.15 -3.25 -1.35
N TRP A 41 7.04 -2.74 -0.82
CA TRP A 41 7.04 -1.76 0.28
C TRP A 41 7.72 -2.20 1.58
N ARG A 42 7.85 -3.51 1.82
CA ARG A 42 8.53 -4.07 3.01
C ARG A 42 10.03 -3.74 3.01
N GLU A 43 10.63 -3.71 1.82
CA GLU A 43 12.05 -3.41 1.59
C GLU A 43 12.28 -1.95 1.14
N ALA A 44 11.21 -1.18 0.89
CA ALA A 44 11.31 0.17 0.39
C ALA A 44 11.80 1.15 1.47
N THR A 45 13.04 1.61 1.35
CA THR A 45 13.69 2.56 2.27
C THR A 45 13.09 3.96 2.21
N VAL A 46 12.48 4.34 1.09
CA VAL A 46 11.85 5.64 0.91
C VAL A 46 10.57 5.81 1.74
N ARG A 47 10.00 4.74 2.29
CA ARG A 47 8.71 4.79 3.02
C ARG A 47 8.90 5.08 4.50
N THR A 48 8.12 6.03 5.01
CA THR A 48 8.13 6.36 6.44
C THR A 48 7.61 5.18 7.26
N PRO A 49 7.94 5.09 8.57
CA PRO A 49 7.37 4.07 9.45
C PRO A 49 5.84 4.03 9.41
N ALA A 50 5.18 5.20 9.48
CA ALA A 50 3.73 5.31 9.40
C ALA A 50 3.17 4.81 8.05
N GLN A 51 3.87 5.07 6.94
CA GLN A 51 3.47 4.56 5.63
C GLN A 51 3.56 3.01 5.58
N ARG A 52 4.62 2.43 6.15
CA ARG A 52 4.80 0.97 6.23
C ARG A 52 3.77 0.32 7.15
N ALA A 53 3.48 0.95 8.30
CA ALA A 53 2.44 0.52 9.23
C ALA A 53 1.06 0.46 8.56
N ALA A 54 0.69 1.50 7.80
CA ALA A 54 -0.58 1.55 7.07
C ALA A 54 -0.68 0.55 5.89
N LEU A 55 0.45 0.15 5.29
CA LEU A 55 0.47 -0.79 4.16
C LEU A 55 0.23 -2.24 4.57
N GLY A 56 0.56 -2.61 5.81
CA GLY A 56 0.34 -3.96 6.35
C GLY A 56 -1.13 -4.38 6.31
N PRO A 57 -2.03 -3.70 7.04
CA PRO A 57 -3.46 -4.04 7.02
C PRO A 57 -4.06 -3.89 5.64
N ALA A 58 -3.61 -2.91 4.83
CA ALA A 58 -4.09 -2.74 3.48
C ALA A 58 -3.81 -3.96 2.59
N GLU A 59 -2.61 -4.52 2.67
CA GLU A 59 -2.23 -5.71 1.90
C GLU A 59 -2.97 -6.97 2.36
N GLU A 60 -3.15 -7.15 3.68
CA GLU A 60 -3.81 -8.34 4.24
C GLU A 60 -5.33 -8.30 4.13
N ALA A 61 -5.94 -7.12 4.29
CA ALA A 61 -7.38 -6.94 4.14
C ALA A 61 -7.82 -6.95 2.67
N THR A 62 -6.89 -6.78 1.73
CA THR A 62 -7.21 -6.85 0.30
C THR A 62 -7.33 -8.31 -0.14
N ARG A 63 -8.35 -8.59 -0.95
CA ARG A 63 -8.68 -9.92 -1.47
C ARG A 63 -9.12 -10.92 -0.37
N PRO A 64 -10.11 -10.57 0.47
CA PRO A 64 -10.56 -11.41 1.59
C PRO A 64 -11.20 -12.73 1.14
N ALA A 65 -11.64 -12.84 -0.12
CA ALA A 65 -12.16 -14.10 -0.67
C ALA A 65 -11.10 -15.22 -0.70
N ASP A 66 -9.83 -14.85 -0.81
CA ASP A 66 -8.71 -15.78 -0.96
C ASP A 66 -7.78 -15.81 0.26
N ARG A 67 -8.16 -15.13 1.36
CA ARG A 67 -7.35 -14.99 2.57
C ARG A 67 -8.16 -15.17 3.84
N ALA A 68 -7.47 -15.54 4.92
CA ALA A 68 -8.03 -15.51 6.26
C ALA A 68 -8.23 -14.06 6.75
N ALA A 69 -8.95 -13.90 7.86
CA ALA A 69 -9.06 -12.62 8.54
C ALA A 69 -7.67 -12.03 8.85
N VAL A 70 -7.57 -10.70 8.80
CA VAL A 70 -6.33 -9.98 9.13
C VAL A 70 -5.95 -10.27 10.59
N PRO A 71 -4.75 -10.79 10.87
CA PRO A 71 -4.32 -11.08 12.24
C PRO A 71 -4.24 -9.82 13.12
N ASP A 72 -4.57 -9.93 14.40
CA ASP A 72 -4.50 -8.81 15.36
C ASP A 72 -3.10 -8.16 15.39
N ALA A 73 -2.04 -8.94 15.28
CA ALA A 73 -0.66 -8.43 15.23
C ALA A 73 -0.43 -7.42 14.08
N VAL A 74 -1.17 -7.53 12.97
CA VAL A 74 -1.12 -6.58 11.85
C VAL A 74 -1.83 -5.28 12.20
N TRP A 75 -2.95 -5.36 12.92
CA TRP A 75 -3.68 -4.19 13.43
C TRP A 75 -2.89 -3.46 14.52
N GLU A 76 -2.31 -4.20 15.48
CA GLU A 76 -1.47 -3.64 16.54
C GLU A 76 -0.27 -2.86 15.97
N LYS A 77 0.43 -3.44 14.99
CA LYS A 77 1.53 -2.77 14.29
C LYS A 77 1.09 -1.52 13.51
N ALA A 78 -0.18 -1.43 13.11
CA ALA A 78 -0.71 -0.27 12.41
C ALA A 78 -1.11 0.87 13.36
N GLY A 79 -1.36 0.56 14.63
CA GLY A 79 -1.73 1.53 15.67
C GLY A 79 -0.55 2.26 16.34
N THR A 80 0.69 1.87 16.02
CA THR A 80 1.94 2.51 16.51
C THR A 80 2.40 3.64 15.60
#